data_AF-A0A7S7QLM0-F1
#
_entry.id   AF-A0A7S7QLM0-F1
#
_cell.length_a   1.000
_cell.length_b   1.000
_cell.length_c   1.000
_cell.angle_alpha   90.00
_cell.angle_beta   90.00
_cell.angle_gamma   90.00
#
_symmetry.space_group_name_H-M   'P 1'
#
loop_
_entity.id
_entity.type
_entity.pdbx_description
1 polymer ?
#
loop_
_entity_poly.entity_id
_entity_poly.type
_entity_poly.pdbx_seq_one_letter_code
_entity_poly.pdbx_strand_id
1 'polypeptide(L)' 'MRDYQAYIIGDDGHIKQRIDLCCADENAAKERAKSLVDRNSIELWQSDRLIATIHPDPIKTSSAAGWIKSWLRPAN' A
#
# COMPACT_ATOMS: atom_id res chain seq x y z
N MET A 1 17.82 18.36 1.90
CA MET A 1 16.88 17.59 1.06
C MET A 1 16.36 16.46 1.93
N ARG A 2 15.10 16.04 1.81
CA ARG A 2 14.56 14.97 2.67
C ARG A 2 14.66 13.64 1.92
N ASP A 3 15.42 12.71 2.48
CA ASP A 3 15.63 11.37 1.92
C ASP A 3 14.42 10.48 2.28
N TYR A 4 13.39 10.54 1.44
CA TYR A 4 12.26 9.62 1.54
C TYR A 4 12.59 8.33 0.80
N GLN A 5 12.16 7.20 1.33
CA GLN A 5 12.37 5.89 0.74
C GLN A 5 11.03 5.16 0.71
N ALA A 6 10.60 4.75 -0.47
CA ALA A 6 9.42 3.92 -0.65
C ALA A 6 9.86 2.46 -0.82
N TYR A 7 9.41 1.60 0.07
CA TYR A 7 9.66 0.16 0.05
C TYR A 7 8.42 -0.55 -0.45
N ILE A 8 8.56 -1.27 -1.57
CA ILE A 8 7.49 -2.07 -2.15
C ILE A 8 7.56 -3.47 -1.56
N ILE A 9 6.56 -3.82 -0.77
CA ILE A 9 6.41 -5.13 -0.15
C ILE A 9 5.53 -5.99 -1.05
N GLY A 10 6.12 -7.07 -1.58
CA GLY A 10 5.39 -8.06 -2.35
C GLY A 10 4.39 -8.82 -1.49
N ASP A 11 3.45 -9.51 -2.15
CA ASP A 11 2.48 -10.42 -1.53
C ASP A 11 3.10 -11.47 -0.58
N ASP A 12 4.36 -11.84 -0.85
CA ASP A 12 5.16 -12.78 -0.05
C ASP A 12 5.75 -12.16 1.24
N GLY A 13 5.46 -10.87 1.51
CA GLY A 13 6.01 -10.13 2.65
C GLY A 13 7.47 -9.65 2.46
N HIS A 14 8.10 -9.95 1.32
CA HIS A 14 9.45 -9.51 1.00
C HIS A 14 9.48 -8.15 0.31
N ILE A 15 10.50 -7.34 0.61
CA ILE A 15 10.80 -6.10 -0.11
C ILE A 15 11.20 -6.47 -1.55
N LYS A 16 10.33 -6.17 -2.51
CA LYS A 16 10.61 -6.34 -3.93
C LYS A 16 11.50 -5.23 -4.46
N GLN A 17 11.30 -4.01 -3.98
CA GLN A 17 12.01 -2.86 -4.51
C GLN A 17 12.07 -1.74 -3.47
N ARG A 18 13.20 -1.04 -3.44
CA ARG A 18 13.38 0.22 -2.72
C ARG A 18 13.50 1.34 -3.75
N ILE A 19 12.72 2.40 -3.58
CA ILE A 19 12.78 3.60 -4.41
C ILE A 19 13.16 4.77 -3.50
N ASP A 20 14.33 5.34 -3.76
CA ASP A 20 14.74 6.59 -3.12
C ASP A 20 14.00 7.76 -3.77
N LEU A 21 13.19 8.45 -2.98
CA LEU A 21 12.39 9.60 -3.34
C LEU A 21 13.00 10.84 -2.70
N CYS A 22 13.71 11.64 -3.49
CA CYS A 22 14.12 12.98 -3.06
C CYS A 22 12.93 13.94 -3.26
N CYS A 23 12.10 14.09 -2.24
CA CYS A 23 10.94 15.00 -2.25
C CYS A 23 11.16 16.14 -1.25
N ALA A 24 10.66 17.33 -1.58
CA ALA A 24 10.63 18.45 -0.62
C ALA A 24 9.57 18.23 0.48
N ASP A 25 8.46 17.59 0.11
CA ASP A 25 7.26 17.48 0.93
C ASP A 25 6.75 16.04 1.06
N GLU A 26 6.23 15.72 2.24
CA GLU A 26 5.59 14.44 2.52
C GLU A 26 4.42 14.16 1.58
N ASN A 27 3.71 15.22 1.14
CA ASN A 27 2.59 15.06 0.21
C ASN A 27 3.05 14.55 -1.16
N ALA A 28 4.16 15.08 -1.69
CA ALA A 28 4.72 14.64 -2.96
C ALA A 28 5.23 13.19 -2.88
N ALA A 29 5.84 12.82 -1.75
CA ALA A 29 6.27 11.46 -1.49
C ALA A 29 5.08 10.49 -1.42
N LYS A 30 3.98 10.89 -0.76
CA LYS A 30 2.73 10.12 -0.70
C LYS A 30 2.09 9.93 -2.08
N GLU A 31 2.05 10.97 -2.92
CA GLU A 31 1.50 10.88 -4.28
C GLU A 31 2.31 9.89 -5.13
N ARG A 32 3.64 9.99 -5.09
CA ARG A 32 4.54 9.04 -5.77
C ARG A 32 4.31 7.61 -5.29
N ALA A 33 4.24 7.41 -3.98
CA ALA A 33 4.01 6.09 -3.40
C ALA A 33 2.63 5.52 -3.76
N LYS A 34 1.58 6.35 -3.83
CA LYS A 34 0.25 5.93 -4.32
C LYS A 34 0.26 5.46 -5.77
N SER A 35 0.99 6.13 -6.66
CA SER A 35 1.15 5.68 -8.05
C SER A 35 1.92 4.36 -8.20
N LEU A 36 2.64 3.94 -7.15
CA LEU A 36 3.37 2.67 -7.13
C LEU A 36 2.52 1.55 -6.47
N VAL A 37 1.52 1.91 -5.66
CA VAL A 37 0.53 0.98 -5.07
C VAL A 37 -0.45 0.57 -6.17
N ASP A 38 -0.03 -0.37 -7.01
CA ASP A 38 -0.91 -0.98 -8.00
C ASP A 38 -1.49 -2.31 -7.48
N ARG A 39 -0.62 -3.14 -6.88
CA ARG A 39 -0.97 -4.46 -6.32
C ARG A 39 -0.25 -4.81 -5.01
N ASN A 40 0.75 -4.04 -4.64
CA ASN A 40 1.66 -4.34 -3.54
C ASN A 40 1.52 -3.27 -2.46
N SER A 41 1.74 -3.66 -1.20
CA SER A 41 1.83 -2.72 -0.08
C SER A 41 3.10 -1.92 -0.19
N ILE A 42 3.03 -0.62 0.11
CA ILE A 42 4.18 0.26 0.07
C ILE A 42 4.37 0.93 1.41
N GLU A 43 5.55 0.81 1.98
CA GLU A 43 5.95 1.51 3.19
C GLU A 43 6.78 2.73 2.80
N LEU A 44 6.31 3.92 3.16
CA LEU A 44 7.03 5.17 2.96
C LEU A 44 7.78 5.52 4.24
N TRP A 45 9.10 5.55 4.15
CA TRP A 45 10.04 5.86 5.20
C TRP A 45 10.75 7.19 4.93
N GLN A 46 11.22 7.84 5.99
CA GLN A 46 12.09 9.02 5.93
C GLN A 46 13.25 8.80 6.90
N SER A 47 14.43 8.46 6.36
CA SER A 47 15.61 8.04 7.13
C SER A 47 15.36 6.85 8.08
N ASP A 48 14.80 7.09 9.26
CA ASP A 48 14.48 6.09 10.30
C ASP A 48 12.98 6.11 10.69
N ARG A 49 12.23 7.10 10.19
CA ARG A 49 10.82 7.29 10.55
C ARG A 49 9.89 6.74 9.48
N LEU A 50 9.01 5.81 9.84
CA LEU A 50 7.89 5.43 8.99
C LEU A 50 6.90 6.61 8.91
N ILE A 51 6.69 7.12 7.69
CA ILE A 51 5.79 8.25 7.41
C ILE A 51 4.37 7.76 7.18
N ALA A 52 4.23 6.73 6.34
CA ALA A 52 2.94 6.14 6.01
C ALA A 52 3.12 4.76 5.41
N THR A 53 2.22 3.84 5.75
CA THR A 53 2.07 2.58 5.02
C THR A 53 0.84 2.67 4.13
N ILE A 54 1.03 2.47 2.85
CA ILE A 54 0.01 2.54 1.82
C ILE A 54 -0.31 1.11 1.41
N HIS A 55 -1.46 0.63 1.84
CA HIS A 55 -1.95 -0.68 1.46
C HIS A 55 -2.74 -0.56 0.15
N PRO A 56 -2.58 -1.50 -0.80
CA PRO A 56 -3.49 -1.59 -1.93
C PRO A 56 -4.88 -1.87 -1.37
N ASP A 57 -5.84 -1.01 -1.71
CA ASP A 57 -7.21 -1.19 -1.28
C ASP A 57 -7.73 -2.51 -1.88
N PRO A 58 -8.16 -3.48 -1.05
CA PRO A 58 -8.56 -4.80 -1.55
C PRO A 58 -9.76 -4.70 -2.49
N ILE A 59 -10.52 -3.60 -2.44
CA ILE A 59 -11.72 -3.39 -3.26
C ILE A 59 -11.35 -3.07 -4.72
N LYS A 60 -10.16 -2.51 -5.01
CA LYS A 60 -9.78 -2.14 -6.39
C LYS A 60 -9.19 -3.29 -7.21
N THR A 61 -8.60 -4.29 -6.55
CA THR A 61 -8.13 -5.54 -7.19
C THR A 61 -9.09 -6.72 -6.99
N SER A 62 -10.20 -6.52 -6.26
CA SER A 62 -11.26 -7.50 -6.07
C SER A 62 -12.57 -7.06 -6.73
N SER A 63 -12.58 -7.00 -8.06
CA SER A 63 -13.81 -7.31 -8.80
C SER A 63 -14.12 -8.81 -8.68
N ALA A 64 -14.23 -9.35 -7.45
CA ALA A 64 -14.67 -10.73 -7.19
C ALA A 64 -14.98 -11.08 -5.71
N ALA A 65 -14.83 -10.20 -4.72
CA ALA A 65 -15.13 -10.55 -3.32
C ALA A 65 -16.13 -9.60 -2.67
N GLY A 66 -17.21 -9.30 -3.38
CA GLY A 66 -18.38 -8.60 -2.85
C GLY A 66 -19.49 -9.50 -2.31
N TRP A 67 -19.38 -10.85 -2.35
CA TRP A 67 -20.48 -11.77 -2.02
C TRP A 67 -20.17 -12.80 -0.92
N ILE A 68 -19.28 -12.51 0.03
CA ILE A 68 -19.14 -13.40 1.18
C ILE A 68 -20.06 -12.99 2.34
N LYS A 69 -21.20 -13.71 2.33
CA LYS A 69 -21.97 -14.27 3.46
C LYS A 69 -22.81 -13.30 4.32
N SER A 70 -24.02 -13.02 3.83
CA SER A 70 -25.20 -12.82 4.69
C SER A 70 -26.43 -13.55 4.14
N TRP A 71 -26.27 -14.81 3.74
CA TRP A 71 -27.40 -15.74 3.56
C TRP A 71 -26.93 -17.16 3.82
N LEU A 72 -26.89 -17.56 5.09
CA LEU A 72 -27.20 -18.93 5.48
C LEU A 72 -27.37 -18.96 7.00
N ARG A 73 -28.62 -19.19 7.43
CA ARG A 73 -29.07 -20.11 8.52
C ARG A 73 -30.44 -19.66 9.07
N PRO A 74 -31.28 -20.60 9.54
CA PRO A 74 -32.19 -21.40 8.73
C PRO A 74 -33.65 -21.17 9.16
N ALA A 75 -34.59 -21.81 8.45
CA ALA A 75 -36.00 -21.88 8.83
C ALA A 75 -36.17 -22.44 10.26
N ASN A 76 -36.99 -21.76 11.06
CA ASN A 76 -37.83 -22.37 12.09
C ASN A 76 -39.10 -21.54 12.27
#